data_AF-A0A2B7WF77-F1
#
_entry.id   AF-A0A2B7WF77-F1
#
_cell.length_a   1.000
_cell.length_b   1.000
_cell.length_c   1.000
_cell.angle_alpha   90.00
_cell.angle_beta   90.00
_cell.angle_gamma   90.00
#
_symmetry.space_group_name_H-M   'P 1'
#
loop_
_entity.id
_entity.type
_entity.pdbx_description
1 polymer ?
#
loop_
_entity_poly.entity_id
_entity_poly.type
_entity_poly.pdbx_seq_one_letter_code
_entity_poly.pdbx_strand_id
1 'polypeptide(L)'
;MTGDAPTISSPPWTQLSPINSTNDSASIRTRTDCLTCVESRNPAEAAKSEDKLTYGCTFPTCTKRFQCIDKWERHENNKHFQLEAWRCSVWNADNHECARLFYHRSKYTEHLRDEHKFKKSETENPLKENRIGRNGQYQYWCGHCRKLVRLHNQGSDAWAERFEHIAQHEQDISDWLLPEGHRTKGEVAAGVCVGEGDGECIESLDLNLYIRE
;
A
#
# COMPACT_ATOMS: atom_id res chain seq x y z
N MET A 1 44.14 2.80 32.41
CA MET A 1 43.35 1.56 32.26
C MET A 1 41.99 1.81 32.87
N THR A 2 40.93 1.24 32.27
CA THR A 2 39.47 1.42 32.52
C THR A 2 38.94 2.80 32.07
N GLY A 3 38.10 2.99 31.05
CA GLY A 3 37.19 2.10 30.34
C GLY A 3 35.78 2.27 30.89
N ASP A 4 34.96 3.16 30.31
CA ASP A 4 33.52 3.23 30.54
C ASP A 4 32.78 3.71 29.28
N ALA A 5 31.74 2.96 28.93
CA ALA A 5 30.87 3.14 27.77
C ALA A 5 29.68 4.08 28.10
N PRO A 6 29.14 4.85 27.13
CA PRO A 6 27.95 5.64 27.36
C PRO A 6 26.67 4.79 27.30
N THR A 7 25.89 4.92 28.37
CA THR A 7 24.57 4.32 28.61
C THR A 7 23.54 4.70 27.54
N ILE A 8 22.91 3.69 26.95
CA ILE A 8 21.74 3.81 26.07
C ILE A 8 20.50 4.07 26.95
N SER A 9 19.89 5.26 26.82
CA SER A 9 18.58 5.55 27.40
C SER A 9 17.48 5.22 26.37
N SER A 10 16.55 4.35 26.76
CA SER A 10 15.40 3.92 25.95
C SER A 10 14.36 5.05 25.76
N PRO A 11 13.62 5.09 24.63
CA PRO A 11 12.65 6.15 24.38
C PRO A 11 11.33 5.95 25.17
N PRO A 12 10.72 7.04 25.68
CA PRO A 12 9.51 6.99 26.50
C PRO A 12 8.26 6.93 25.62
N TRP A 13 7.59 5.78 25.58
CA TRP A 13 6.24 5.67 25.03
C TRP A 13 5.26 5.90 26.17
N THR A 14 4.84 7.13 26.41
CA THR A 14 3.61 7.44 27.15
C THR A 14 3.16 8.87 26.89
N GLN A 15 1.84 9.04 26.78
CA GLN A 15 1.07 10.29 26.72
C GLN A 15 0.80 10.83 25.29
N LEU A 16 -0.26 10.30 24.65
CA LEU A 16 -1.07 11.06 23.70
C LEU A 16 -2.28 11.62 24.44
N SER A 17 -2.45 12.95 24.41
CA SER A 17 -3.59 13.70 24.95
C SER A 17 -4.79 13.66 24.01
N PRO A 18 -6.04 13.84 24.51
CA PRO A 18 -7.24 13.66 23.71
C PRO A 18 -7.57 14.90 22.86
N ILE A 19 -7.89 14.67 21.58
CA ILE A 19 -8.43 15.68 20.66
C ILE A 19 -9.96 15.72 20.77
N ASN A 20 -10.49 16.91 21.05
CA ASN A 20 -11.91 17.21 21.24
C ASN A 20 -12.64 17.28 19.88
N SER A 21 -13.84 16.69 19.84
CA SER A 21 -14.70 16.53 18.66
C SER A 21 -15.33 17.83 18.15
N THR A 22 -15.57 17.88 16.84
CA THR A 22 -16.73 18.57 16.27
C THR A 22 -17.46 17.66 15.28
N ASN A 23 -18.78 17.66 15.42
CA ASN A 23 -19.76 16.78 14.78
C ASN A 23 -19.77 16.86 13.24
N ASP A 24 -19.65 15.71 12.59
CA ASP A 24 -20.40 15.42 11.37
C ASP A 24 -20.73 13.92 11.32
N SER A 25 -21.99 13.62 11.02
CA SER A 25 -22.56 12.26 11.10
C SER A 25 -22.21 11.46 9.85
N ALA A 26 -20.99 10.94 9.81
CA ALA A 26 -20.64 9.75 9.05
C ALA A 26 -20.03 8.75 10.03
N SER A 27 -20.45 7.48 9.99
CA SER A 27 -19.93 6.45 10.89
C SER A 27 -18.48 6.12 10.50
N ILE A 28 -17.55 6.94 10.99
CA ILE A 28 -16.12 6.72 10.85
C ILE A 28 -15.80 5.49 11.70
N ARG A 29 -15.35 4.39 11.08
CA ARG A 29 -14.83 3.23 11.80
C ARG A 29 -13.54 3.67 12.48
N THR A 30 -13.61 3.99 13.77
CA THR A 30 -12.47 4.55 14.51
C THR A 30 -11.61 3.43 15.07
N ARG A 31 -10.35 3.75 15.39
CA ARG A 31 -9.39 2.83 16.05
C ARG A 31 -9.96 2.17 17.32
N THR A 32 -10.99 2.78 17.93
CA THR A 32 -11.72 2.31 19.10
C THR A 32 -12.55 1.04 18.84
N ASP A 33 -12.90 0.73 17.60
CA ASP A 33 -13.66 -0.49 17.24
C ASP A 33 -12.83 -1.78 17.37
N CYS A 34 -11.52 -1.64 17.69
CA CYS A 34 -10.58 -2.72 17.97
C CYS A 34 -10.75 -3.36 19.38
N LEU A 35 -11.72 -2.91 20.20
CA LEU A 35 -11.94 -3.46 21.55
C LEU A 35 -12.36 -4.96 21.56
N THR A 36 -12.81 -5.51 20.43
CA THR A 36 -13.14 -6.95 20.30
C THR A 36 -11.99 -7.82 19.79
N CYS A 37 -10.81 -7.25 19.52
CA CYS A 37 -9.64 -8.00 19.05
C CYS A 37 -8.86 -8.72 20.17
N VAL A 38 -9.32 -8.59 21.42
CA VAL A 38 -8.82 -9.27 22.60
C VAL A 38 -9.71 -10.47 22.88
N GLU A 39 -9.09 -11.62 23.12
CA GLU A 39 -9.71 -12.85 23.63
C GLU A 39 -10.42 -13.77 22.63
N SER A 40 -9.66 -14.51 21.80
CA SER A 40 -10.10 -15.83 21.35
C SER A 40 -8.91 -16.78 21.25
N ARG A 41 -8.57 -17.41 22.38
CA ARG A 41 -7.57 -18.50 22.47
C ARG A 41 -8.15 -19.86 22.07
N ASN A 42 -9.31 -19.92 21.42
CA ASN A 42 -9.97 -21.18 21.08
C ASN A 42 -9.93 -21.47 19.56
N PRO A 43 -9.12 -22.43 19.08
CA PRO A 43 -8.95 -22.69 17.63
C PRO A 43 -10.22 -23.20 16.92
N ALA A 44 -11.22 -23.70 17.65
CA ALA A 44 -12.47 -24.22 17.07
C ALA A 44 -13.47 -23.13 16.64
N GLU A 45 -13.39 -21.92 17.19
CA GLU A 45 -14.30 -20.80 16.85
C GLU A 45 -13.75 -19.91 15.72
N ALA A 46 -12.44 -19.98 15.45
CA ALA A 46 -11.79 -19.26 14.35
C ALA A 46 -12.25 -19.75 12.95
N ALA A 47 -12.82 -20.95 12.87
CA ALA A 47 -13.27 -21.55 11.60
C ALA A 47 -14.67 -21.10 11.13
N LYS A 48 -15.38 -20.25 11.90
CA LYS A 48 -16.77 -19.84 11.60
C LYS A 48 -16.98 -18.35 11.28
N SER A 49 -15.93 -17.55 11.05
CA SER A 49 -16.09 -16.09 10.86
C SER A 49 -15.26 -15.51 9.71
N GLU A 50 -15.32 -16.13 8.53
CA GLU A 50 -14.87 -15.45 7.29
C GLU A 50 -15.63 -14.12 7.07
N ASP A 51 -16.90 -14.05 7.49
CA ASP A 51 -17.78 -12.87 7.40
C ASP A 51 -17.31 -11.65 8.22
N LYS A 52 -16.25 -11.76 9.05
CA LYS A 52 -15.75 -10.65 9.90
C LYS A 52 -14.36 -10.15 9.49
N LEU A 53 -13.79 -10.65 8.40
CA LEU A 53 -12.46 -10.26 7.92
C LEU A 53 -12.54 -8.98 7.07
N THR A 54 -12.63 -7.82 7.72
CA THR A 54 -12.87 -6.52 7.07
C THR A 54 -11.63 -5.88 6.46
N TYR A 55 -10.43 -6.22 6.93
CA TYR A 55 -9.18 -5.62 6.46
C TYR A 55 -8.34 -6.65 5.74
N GLY A 56 -7.65 -6.25 4.68
CA GLY A 56 -6.79 -7.15 3.93
C GLY A 56 -5.45 -6.51 3.56
N CYS A 57 -4.43 -7.34 3.44
CA CYS A 57 -3.12 -6.87 3.02
C CYS A 57 -3.17 -6.34 1.58
N THR A 58 -2.67 -5.12 1.41
CA THR A 58 -2.66 -4.36 0.16
C THR A 58 -1.53 -4.76 -0.80
N PHE A 59 -0.56 -5.56 -0.34
CA PHE A 59 0.56 -6.00 -1.16
C PHE A 59 0.13 -7.08 -2.15
N PRO A 60 0.52 -7.03 -3.44
CA PRO A 60 -0.06 -7.84 -4.50
C PRO A 60 -0.14 -9.34 -4.19
N THR A 61 0.98 -9.91 -3.75
CA THR A 61 1.14 -11.36 -3.51
C THR A 61 0.66 -11.82 -2.13
N CYS A 62 0.25 -10.91 -1.25
CA CYS A 62 -0.18 -11.26 0.10
C CYS A 62 -1.71 -11.36 0.17
N THR A 63 -2.23 -12.52 0.57
CA THR A 63 -3.68 -12.78 0.70
C THR A 63 -4.18 -12.74 2.14
N LYS A 64 -3.35 -12.29 3.08
CA LYS A 64 -3.71 -12.25 4.50
C LYS A 64 -4.80 -11.20 4.76
N ARG A 65 -5.80 -11.61 5.55
CA ARG A 65 -6.94 -10.80 5.98
C ARG A 65 -7.00 -10.75 7.50
N PHE A 66 -7.62 -9.71 8.04
CA PHE A 66 -7.61 -9.38 9.46
C PHE A 66 -8.97 -8.83 9.91
N GLN A 67 -9.31 -9.12 11.16
CA GLN A 67 -10.57 -8.66 11.79
C GLN A 67 -10.46 -7.25 12.38
N CYS A 68 -9.24 -6.71 12.54
CA CYS A 68 -9.02 -5.37 13.08
C CYS A 68 -7.79 -4.69 12.50
N ILE A 69 -7.82 -3.36 12.53
CA ILE A 69 -6.79 -2.48 11.98
C ILE A 69 -5.40 -2.75 12.59
N ASP A 70 -5.29 -2.88 13.91
CA ASP A 70 -3.99 -3.09 14.59
C ASP A 70 -3.27 -4.39 14.16
N LYS A 71 -4.02 -5.44 13.81
CA LYS A 71 -3.43 -6.70 13.32
C LYS A 71 -2.94 -6.54 11.90
N TRP A 72 -3.71 -5.84 11.08
CA TRP A 72 -3.36 -5.52 9.71
C TRP A 72 -2.16 -4.58 9.62
N GLU A 73 -2.15 -3.47 10.38
CA GLU A 73 -1.03 -2.52 10.48
C GLU A 73 0.27 -3.23 10.85
N ARG A 74 0.24 -4.02 11.94
CA ARG A 74 1.40 -4.80 12.39
C ARG A 74 1.88 -5.77 11.32
N HIS A 75 0.95 -6.39 10.59
CA HIS A 75 1.31 -7.30 9.51
C HIS A 75 2.04 -6.57 8.39
N GLU A 76 1.46 -5.48 7.86
CA GLU A 76 2.08 -4.74 6.76
C GLU A 76 3.44 -4.16 7.15
N ASN A 77 3.53 -3.52 8.33
CA ASN A 77 4.77 -2.88 8.77
C ASN A 77 5.92 -3.86 9.00
N ASN A 78 5.63 -5.11 9.40
CA ASN A 78 6.67 -6.09 9.72
C ASN A 78 7.04 -7.02 8.56
N LYS A 79 6.12 -7.23 7.61
CA LYS A 79 6.27 -8.25 6.57
C LYS A 79 6.48 -7.68 5.19
N HIS A 80 6.14 -6.41 4.99
CA HIS A 80 6.20 -5.80 3.68
C HIS A 80 7.00 -4.52 3.70
N PHE A 81 7.61 -4.23 2.55
CA PHE A 81 8.34 -3.00 2.32
C PHE A 81 7.98 -2.48 0.94
N GLN A 82 7.41 -1.29 0.88
CA GLN A 82 7.09 -0.65 -0.40
C GLN A 82 8.37 -0.07 -1.01
N LEU A 83 8.83 -0.60 -2.13
CA LEU A 83 9.88 0.05 -2.92
C LEU A 83 9.35 1.35 -3.54
N GLU A 84 10.26 2.29 -3.76
CA GLU A 84 9.95 3.42 -4.64
C GLU A 84 9.63 2.89 -6.04
N ALA A 85 8.58 3.43 -6.65
CA ALA A 85 8.17 3.04 -8.00
C ALA A 85 7.50 4.20 -8.73
N TRP A 86 7.17 4.02 -10.01
CA TRP A 86 6.42 4.95 -10.83
C TRP A 86 5.37 4.19 -11.63
N ARG A 87 4.09 4.53 -11.46
CA ARG A 87 2.97 3.95 -12.22
C ARG A 87 2.57 4.91 -13.33
N CYS A 88 2.71 4.50 -14.59
CA CYS A 88 2.34 5.35 -15.71
C CYS A 88 0.83 5.63 -15.71
N SER A 89 0.46 6.91 -15.69
CA SER A 89 -0.94 7.39 -15.73
C SER A 89 -1.32 8.00 -17.07
N VAL A 90 -0.51 7.80 -18.12
CA VAL A 90 -0.82 8.29 -19.47
C VAL A 90 -1.94 7.44 -20.07
N TRP A 91 -2.94 8.12 -20.64
CA TRP A 91 -4.06 7.50 -21.35
C TRP A 91 -3.83 7.58 -22.85
N ASN A 92 -4.16 6.51 -23.58
CA ASN A 92 -4.12 6.51 -25.03
C ASN A 92 -5.43 7.05 -25.64
N ALA A 93 -5.49 7.12 -26.98
CA ALA A 93 -6.65 7.62 -27.71
C ALA A 93 -7.92 6.76 -27.51
N ASP A 94 -7.74 5.47 -27.19
CA ASP A 94 -8.83 4.52 -26.95
C ASP A 94 -9.32 4.54 -25.49
N ASN A 95 -8.94 5.58 -24.73
CA ASN A 95 -9.28 5.74 -23.31
C ASN A 95 -8.82 4.56 -22.43
N HIS A 96 -7.67 3.98 -22.78
CA HIS A 96 -7.00 2.94 -22.01
C HIS A 96 -5.77 3.53 -21.31
N GLU A 97 -5.70 3.35 -19.99
CA GLU A 97 -4.56 3.77 -19.18
C GLU A 97 -3.35 2.87 -19.44
N CYS A 98 -2.13 3.42 -19.43
CA CYS A 98 -0.92 2.63 -19.59
C CYS A 98 -0.67 1.70 -18.40
N ALA A 99 -0.79 2.21 -17.17
CA ALA A 99 -0.67 1.48 -15.91
C ALA A 99 0.62 0.66 -15.70
N ARG A 100 1.65 0.82 -16.54
CA ARG A 100 2.91 0.11 -16.38
C ARG A 100 3.69 0.64 -15.17
N LEU A 101 4.28 -0.27 -14.41
CA LEU A 101 5.03 0.04 -13.19
C LEU A 101 6.54 -0.03 -13.44
N PHE A 102 7.28 0.92 -12.88
CA PHE A 102 8.74 0.99 -13.00
C PHE A 102 9.37 1.23 -11.63
N TYR A 103 10.48 0.55 -11.33
CA TYR A 103 11.22 0.72 -10.07
C TYR A 103 12.45 1.63 -10.19
N HIS A 104 12.74 2.11 -11.41
CA HIS A 104 13.85 3.03 -11.67
C HIS A 104 13.35 4.25 -12.42
N ARG A 105 13.69 5.43 -11.89
CA ARG A 105 13.35 6.73 -12.49
C ARG A 105 13.78 6.80 -13.96
N SER A 106 14.99 6.34 -14.28
CA SER A 106 15.53 6.37 -15.65
C SER A 106 14.69 5.54 -16.63
N LYS A 107 14.24 4.36 -16.22
CA LYS A 107 13.40 3.47 -17.03
C LYS A 107 12.01 4.04 -17.25
N TYR A 108 11.43 4.66 -16.24
CA TYR A 108 10.18 5.36 -16.41
C TYR A 108 10.32 6.57 -17.36
N THR A 109 11.40 7.34 -17.26
CA THR A 109 11.68 8.45 -18.19
C THR A 109 11.86 7.95 -19.63
N GLU A 110 12.58 6.84 -19.82
CA GLU A 110 12.75 6.19 -21.13
C GLU A 110 11.39 5.82 -21.73
N HIS A 111 10.55 5.11 -20.97
CA HIS A 111 9.19 4.75 -21.37
C HIS A 111 8.34 5.94 -21.79
N LEU A 112 8.34 7.04 -21.01
CA LEU A 112 7.56 8.24 -21.35
C LEU A 112 7.96 8.84 -22.70
N ARG A 113 9.26 8.83 -23.02
CA ARG A 113 9.75 9.37 -24.30
C ARG A 113 9.48 8.42 -25.45
N ASP A 114 9.72 7.14 -25.24
CA ASP A 114 9.77 6.17 -26.34
C ASP A 114 8.37 5.72 -26.73
N GLU A 115 7.47 5.51 -25.76
CA GLU A 115 6.11 5.02 -26.00
C GLU A 115 5.07 6.13 -25.97
N HIS A 116 5.22 7.13 -25.09
CA HIS A 116 4.27 8.24 -24.97
C HIS A 116 4.73 9.55 -25.63
N LYS A 117 5.90 9.55 -26.27
CA LYS A 117 6.43 10.69 -27.05
C LYS A 117 6.60 12.00 -26.27
N PHE A 118 6.76 11.91 -24.95
CA PHE A 118 7.07 13.08 -24.12
C PHE A 118 8.44 13.66 -24.51
N LYS A 119 8.55 14.99 -24.57
CA LYS A 119 9.84 15.65 -24.66
C LYS A 119 10.53 15.63 -23.30
N LYS A 120 11.86 15.76 -23.30
CA LYS A 120 12.66 15.83 -22.06
C LYS A 120 12.18 16.90 -21.07
N SER A 121 11.70 18.05 -21.55
CA SER A 121 11.16 19.11 -20.70
C SER A 121 9.82 18.77 -20.06
N GLU A 122 9.07 17.82 -20.63
CA GLU A 122 7.71 17.45 -20.22
C GLU A 122 7.72 16.26 -19.25
N THR A 123 8.83 15.52 -19.14
CA THR A 123 8.92 14.32 -18.27
C THR A 123 8.99 14.64 -16.78
N GLU A 124 9.41 15.84 -16.38
CA GLU A 124 9.61 16.17 -14.96
C GLU A 124 8.33 16.13 -14.12
N ASN A 125 7.20 16.55 -14.69
CA ASN A 125 5.92 16.53 -13.99
C ASN A 125 5.44 15.08 -13.76
N PRO A 126 5.32 14.21 -14.77
CA PRO A 126 5.01 12.79 -14.56
C PRO A 126 5.96 12.10 -13.58
N LEU A 127 7.25 12.43 -13.57
CA LEU A 127 8.22 11.84 -12.65
C LEU A 127 7.94 12.17 -11.18
N LYS A 128 7.26 13.28 -10.89
CA LYS A 128 6.82 13.67 -9.54
C LYS A 128 5.44 13.12 -9.23
N GLU A 129 4.49 13.35 -10.13
CA GLU A 129 3.08 13.02 -9.93
C GLU A 129 2.84 11.51 -9.88
N ASN A 130 3.57 10.73 -10.67
CA ASN A 130 3.32 9.29 -10.81
C ASN A 130 4.17 8.40 -9.89
N ARG A 131 4.95 9.02 -9.00
CA ARG A 131 5.83 8.31 -8.08
C ARG A 131 5.02 7.63 -6.97
N ILE A 132 5.34 6.40 -6.62
CA ILE A 132 4.93 5.75 -5.38
C ILE A 132 6.10 5.90 -4.41
N GLY A 133 5.84 6.51 -3.26
CA GLY A 133 6.88 6.80 -2.30
C GLY A 133 7.48 5.56 -1.67
N ARG A 134 8.80 5.57 -1.48
CA ARG A 134 9.51 4.52 -0.73
C ARG A 134 8.88 4.39 0.65
N ASN A 135 8.55 3.16 1.01
CA ASN A 135 7.93 2.79 2.27
C ASN A 135 6.64 3.59 2.58
N GLY A 136 5.88 3.92 1.52
CA GLY A 136 4.62 4.64 1.62
C GLY A 136 4.76 6.08 2.10
N GLN A 137 5.93 6.70 1.97
CA GLN A 137 6.16 8.09 2.39
C GLN A 137 5.75 9.10 1.32
N TYR A 138 5.26 10.28 1.71
CA TYR A 138 4.80 11.38 0.84
C TYR A 138 3.59 11.08 -0.04
N GLN A 139 3.54 9.93 -0.72
CA GLN A 139 2.41 9.50 -1.51
C GLN A 139 2.42 7.99 -1.74
N TYR A 140 1.24 7.40 -1.86
CA TYR A 140 1.08 5.95 -2.07
C TYR A 140 -0.08 5.66 -3.02
N TRP A 141 -0.06 4.46 -3.61
CA TRP A 141 -1.17 3.98 -4.43
C TRP A 141 -2.28 3.39 -3.56
N CYS A 142 -3.49 3.94 -3.68
CA CYS A 142 -4.69 3.37 -3.10
C CYS A 142 -5.45 2.62 -4.20
N GLY A 143 -5.50 1.29 -4.11
CA GLY A 143 -6.13 0.44 -5.13
C GLY A 143 -7.66 0.56 -5.15
N HIS A 144 -8.28 0.94 -4.03
CA HIS A 144 -9.71 1.23 -3.97
C HIS A 144 -10.06 2.58 -4.58
N CYS A 145 -9.27 3.63 -4.31
CA CYS A 145 -9.43 4.93 -4.99
C CYS A 145 -8.92 4.94 -6.43
N ARG A 146 -8.10 3.97 -6.82
CA ARG A 146 -7.42 3.88 -8.12
C ARG A 146 -6.62 5.14 -8.44
N LYS A 147 -5.95 5.70 -7.43
CA LYS A 147 -5.14 6.93 -7.55
C LYS A 147 -3.99 6.96 -6.58
N LEU A 148 -3.02 7.83 -6.87
CA LEU A 148 -1.99 8.22 -5.92
C LEU A 148 -2.58 9.20 -4.91
N VAL A 149 -2.52 8.83 -3.63
CA VAL A 149 -2.94 9.64 -2.50
C VAL A 149 -1.71 10.28 -1.90
N ARG A 150 -1.69 11.61 -1.83
CA ARG A 150 -0.65 12.38 -1.15
C ARG A 150 -0.88 12.35 0.35
N LEU A 151 0.20 12.17 1.09
CA LEU A 151 0.24 12.20 2.54
C LEU A 151 0.73 13.57 2.99
N HIS A 152 0.14 14.07 4.06
CA HIS A 152 0.50 15.36 4.65
C HIS A 152 1.63 15.21 5.66
N ASN A 153 1.72 14.04 6.29
CA ASN A 153 2.71 13.73 7.32
C ASN A 153 3.89 12.90 6.78
N GLN A 154 4.92 12.73 7.62
CA GLN A 154 6.12 11.92 7.34
C GLN A 154 6.38 10.93 8.48
N GLY A 155 7.21 9.91 8.23
CA GLY A 155 7.58 8.92 9.24
C GLY A 155 6.39 8.04 9.65
N SER A 156 6.24 7.80 10.96
CA SER A 156 5.15 7.01 11.55
C SER A 156 3.77 7.61 11.29
N ASP A 157 3.69 8.94 11.24
CA ASP A 157 2.42 9.64 11.12
C ASP A 157 1.87 9.53 9.68
N ALA A 158 2.76 9.48 8.69
CA ALA A 158 2.41 9.15 7.31
C ALA A 158 1.80 7.76 7.17
N TRP A 159 2.31 6.79 7.94
CA TRP A 159 1.75 5.45 7.96
C TRP A 159 0.37 5.42 8.59
N ALA A 160 0.20 6.09 9.73
CA ALA A 160 -1.11 6.21 10.37
C ALA A 160 -2.14 6.83 9.41
N GLU A 161 -1.79 7.93 8.74
CA GLU A 161 -2.62 8.58 7.72
C GLU A 161 -3.00 7.63 6.56
N ARG A 162 -2.05 6.80 6.11
CA ARG A 162 -2.32 5.78 5.09
C ARG A 162 -3.33 4.73 5.58
N PHE A 163 -3.10 4.15 6.75
CA PHE A 163 -3.98 3.09 7.27
C PHE A 163 -5.37 3.61 7.58
N GLU A 164 -5.47 4.83 8.13
CA GLU A 164 -6.74 5.52 8.36
C GLU A 164 -7.49 5.76 7.05
N HIS A 165 -6.83 6.26 6.00
CA HIS A 165 -7.46 6.43 4.70
C HIS A 165 -7.99 5.11 4.13
N ILE A 166 -7.17 4.05 4.17
CA ILE A 166 -7.58 2.76 3.58
C ILE A 166 -8.71 2.13 4.41
N ALA A 167 -8.71 2.29 5.73
CA ALA A 167 -9.76 1.77 6.62
C ALA A 167 -11.14 2.42 6.43
N GLN A 168 -11.21 3.57 5.74
CA GLN A 168 -12.46 4.23 5.38
C GLN A 168 -13.14 3.59 4.15
N HIS A 169 -12.45 2.73 3.40
CA HIS A 169 -13.07 1.99 2.29
C HIS A 169 -13.91 0.84 2.82
N GLU A 170 -15.10 0.67 2.26
CA GLU A 170 -16.01 -0.44 2.56
C GLU A 170 -15.86 -1.60 1.58
N GLN A 171 -15.13 -1.39 0.47
CA GLN A 171 -14.87 -2.38 -0.55
C GLN A 171 -13.99 -3.53 -0.02
N ASP A 172 -14.21 -4.73 -0.55
CA ASP A 172 -13.39 -5.89 -0.19
C ASP A 172 -11.95 -5.71 -0.70
N ILE A 173 -10.99 -6.31 0.00
CA ILE A 173 -9.59 -6.28 -0.45
C ILE A 173 -9.40 -6.95 -1.82
N SER A 174 -10.30 -7.85 -2.24
CA SER A 174 -10.24 -8.46 -3.57
C SER A 174 -10.43 -7.43 -4.69
N ASP A 175 -11.17 -6.34 -4.43
CA ASP A 175 -11.40 -5.25 -5.39
C ASP A 175 -10.21 -4.28 -5.48
N TRP A 176 -9.16 -4.50 -4.68
CA TRP A 176 -7.98 -3.66 -4.68
C TRP A 176 -7.23 -3.77 -6.02
N LEU A 177 -7.23 -2.69 -6.79
CA LEU A 177 -6.48 -2.58 -8.04
C LEU A 177 -4.98 -2.56 -7.75
N LEU A 178 -4.23 -3.47 -8.38
CA LEU A 178 -2.79 -3.53 -8.22
C LEU A 178 -2.11 -2.27 -8.81
N PRO A 179 -0.95 -1.85 -8.26
CA PRO A 179 -0.19 -0.75 -8.85
C PRO A 179 0.27 -1.03 -10.27
N GLU A 180 0.47 -2.30 -10.62
CA GLU A 180 0.86 -2.72 -11.96
C GLU A 180 -0.35 -3.24 -12.74
N GLY A 181 -0.56 -2.66 -13.92
CA GLY A 181 -1.61 -3.07 -14.84
C GLY A 181 -3.02 -2.73 -14.35
N HIS A 182 -3.96 -3.58 -14.77
CA HIS A 182 -5.40 -3.35 -14.62
C HIS A 182 -6.10 -4.43 -13.80
N ARG A 183 -5.34 -5.31 -13.15
CA ARG A 183 -5.89 -6.44 -12.41
C ARG A 183 -6.10 -6.11 -10.95
N THR A 184 -7.20 -6.60 -10.42
CA THR A 184 -7.46 -6.57 -8.98
C THR A 184 -6.81 -7.77 -8.28
N LYS A 185 -6.66 -7.69 -6.95
CA LYS A 185 -6.17 -8.81 -6.15
C LYS A 185 -7.02 -10.07 -6.33
N GLY A 186 -8.34 -9.92 -6.43
CA GLY A 186 -9.27 -11.04 -6.65
C GLY A 186 -9.03 -11.73 -7.99
N GLU A 187 -8.86 -10.97 -9.06
CA GLU A 187 -8.58 -11.50 -10.40
C GLU A 187 -7.24 -12.23 -10.50
N VAL A 188 -6.22 -11.73 -9.79
CA VAL A 188 -4.92 -12.41 -9.69
C VAL A 188 -5.05 -13.72 -8.90
N ALA A 189 -5.76 -13.70 -7.76
CA ALA A 189 -5.97 -14.89 -6.94
C ALA A 189 -6.80 -15.97 -7.67
N ALA A 190 -7.77 -15.57 -8.48
CA ALA A 190 -8.61 -16.48 -9.26
C ALA A 190 -7.90 -17.07 -10.50
N GLY A 191 -6.64 -16.70 -10.77
CA GLY A 191 -5.91 -17.19 -11.94
C GLY A 191 -6.51 -16.74 -13.28
N VAL A 192 -7.31 -15.66 -13.29
CA VAL A 192 -7.98 -15.20 -14.51
C VAL A 192 -6.97 -14.47 -15.40
N CYS A 193 -6.37 -15.19 -16.33
CA CYS A 193 -5.57 -14.61 -17.40
C CYS A 193 -6.52 -13.94 -18.41
N VAL A 194 -6.78 -12.64 -18.29
CA VAL A 194 -7.34 -11.87 -19.41
C VAL A 194 -6.16 -11.45 -20.28
N GLY A 195 -5.90 -12.21 -21.34
CA GLY A 195 -4.90 -11.85 -22.34
C GLY A 195 -5.53 -11.03 -23.44
N GLU A 196 -4.94 -9.88 -23.76
CA GLU A 196 -4.66 -9.42 -25.13
C GLU A 196 -3.38 -8.56 -25.07
N GLY A 197 -2.31 -9.02 -25.75
CA GLY A 197 -1.03 -8.31 -25.86
C GLY A 197 0.16 -9.12 -25.36
N ASP A 198 0.95 -9.59 -26.32
CA ASP A 198 2.32 -10.10 -26.20
C ASP A 198 3.19 -9.31 -25.21
N GLY A 199 3.33 -9.86 -24.00
CA GLY A 199 4.25 -9.39 -22.99
C GLY A 199 4.34 -10.45 -21.90
N GLU A 200 5.52 -11.06 -21.79
CA GLU A 200 5.85 -12.16 -20.89
C GLU A 200 5.12 -12.06 -19.54
N CYS A 201 4.51 -13.16 -19.11
CA CYS A 201 4.15 -13.34 -17.70
C CYS A 201 5.46 -13.23 -16.93
N ILE A 202 5.71 -12.08 -16.32
CA ILE A 202 6.77 -11.94 -15.34
C ILE A 202 6.32 -12.85 -14.19
N GLU A 203 6.84 -14.08 -14.17
CA GLU A 203 6.93 -14.88 -12.96
C GLU A 203 7.44 -13.90 -11.90
N SER A 204 6.56 -13.63 -10.93
CA SER A 204 6.78 -12.81 -9.76
C SER A 204 8.27 -12.64 -9.50
N LEU A 205 8.84 -11.49 -9.88
CA LEU A 205 10.19 -11.16 -9.47
C LEU A 205 10.19 -11.30 -7.96
N ASP A 206 10.90 -12.32 -7.49
CA ASP A 206 11.19 -12.59 -6.10
C ASP A 206 11.78 -11.29 -5.53
N LEU A 207 10.91 -10.45 -4.96
CA LEU A 207 11.33 -9.24 -4.25
C LEU A 207 12.19 -9.61 -3.03
N ASN A 208 12.24 -10.90 -2.67
CA ASN A 208 13.13 -11.50 -1.69
C ASN A 208 14.57 -11.71 -2.19
N LEU A 209 14.84 -11.68 -3.51
CA LEU A 209 16.20 -11.81 -4.04
C LEU A 209 16.98 -10.49 -4.10
N TYR A 210 16.33 -9.33 -3.90
CA TYR A 210 17.01 -8.02 -3.88
C TYR A 210 17.33 -7.51 -2.46
N ILE A 211 17.12 -8.34 -1.41
CA ILE A 211 17.47 -8.02 0.00
C ILE A 211 18.51 -9.03 0.52
N ARG A 212 19.61 -9.20 -0.23
CA ARG A 212 20.86 -9.79 0.27
C ARG A 212 22.04 -9.05 -0.35
N GLU A 213 22.43 -7.96 0.31
CA GLU A 213 23.83 -7.54 0.41
C GLU A 213 24.23 -7.63 1.88
#